data_AF-A8PYN4-F1
#
_entry.id   AF-A8PYN4-F1
#
_cell.length_a   1.000
_cell.length_b   1.000
_cell.length_c   1.000
_cell.angle_alpha   90.00
_cell.angle_beta   90.00
_cell.angle_gamma   90.00
#
_symmetry.space_group_name_H-M   'P 1'
#
loop_
_entity.id
_entity.type
_entity.pdbx_description
1 polymer ?
#
loop_
_entity_poly.entity_id
_entity_poly.type
_entity_poly.pdbx_seq_one_letter_code
_entity_poly.pdbx_strand_id
1 'polypeptide(L)'
;MPFVLADADYKNCLALLILCEQELVCIDLTDGSWPLVNLPYLQPIHSSQITCVIHYSNIEEHVWKGLIKASEVQNKLSSKCKWPIHGGADAQTPAPCAATNAEKRQLLITGQVFCDNCRRYPLSSSSVEVSNNEASDEDSNEITDWPPFRKVGTYDPFCDDPRLAIQKVYFDVTNGRLVVGGRAGHVIVYDLDDESSVALTVIKTEYEVAEKSKLPTNISQQALPPRQAPLSYAIGYQPFKTDQNRSYLIQLRPSVAITAVASLRSRNLLAFGCEYGFVMCDLKSRETLISRCLITLKELGDVSTLSRFKSMKKSIRQSFRRKKKVPQTGNNCTGAACSTNNDDLDELRPVERQIISRNEAPFNVGDPPISAVRVLRFFHTSILSITSRTDSLWIGTNGGVIFAYAILDDALKPEDVCILVKEVHLQHRAPVIDFTCATVDGFQLIKGLTGTERLIVYTEEQIKTFALPTMKPTRFRYKFTGVEGSRIRKAQLLTLRSTANRKLYEKFIVIITNQGELFLFSALTIKQFLKIHFTKASDVEGIASAVLSENGEIFFLRPGASEFQRASVAAMQHNNLISPLKDSDFPKV
;
A
#
# COMPACT_ATOMS: atom_id res chain seq x y z
N MET A 1 -20.00 30.15 -4.94
CA MET A 1 -21.26 30.27 -5.71
C MET A 1 -21.45 28.97 -6.48
N PRO A 2 -22.57 28.25 -6.31
CA PRO A 2 -22.87 27.13 -7.19
C PRO A 2 -23.17 27.66 -8.59
N PHE A 3 -22.65 27.01 -9.62
CA PHE A 3 -23.02 27.27 -11.00
C PHE A 3 -24.49 26.85 -11.18
N VAL A 4 -25.41 27.82 -11.20
CA VAL A 4 -26.79 27.58 -11.60
C VAL A 4 -26.83 27.73 -13.12
N LEU A 5 -27.01 26.61 -13.83
CA LEU A 5 -27.46 26.66 -15.22
C LEU A 5 -28.87 27.26 -15.20
N ALA A 6 -28.98 28.52 -15.62
CA ALA A 6 -30.26 29.20 -15.75
C ALA A 6 -31.17 28.46 -16.76
N ASP A 7 -32.46 28.35 -16.43
CA ASP A 7 -33.53 27.67 -17.18
C ASP A 7 -33.52 26.13 -17.25
N ALA A 8 -33.37 25.44 -16.11
CA ALA A 8 -33.71 24.01 -16.01
C ALA A 8 -35.17 23.82 -15.59
N ASP A 9 -35.97 23.16 -16.44
CA ASP A 9 -37.32 22.68 -16.08
C ASP A 9 -37.19 21.63 -14.96
N TYR A 10 -37.48 22.02 -13.72
CA TYR A 10 -37.30 21.20 -12.52
C TYR A 10 -38.04 19.85 -12.54
N LYS A 11 -38.97 19.67 -13.49
CA LYS A 11 -39.72 18.42 -13.68
C LYS A 11 -38.87 17.29 -14.29
N ASN A 12 -37.70 17.59 -14.85
CA ASN A 12 -36.85 16.61 -15.56
C ASN A 12 -35.43 16.47 -14.96
N CYS A 13 -35.24 16.78 -13.67
CA CYS A 13 -33.94 16.60 -13.02
C CYS A 13 -33.55 15.12 -12.94
N LEU A 14 -32.43 14.75 -13.58
CA LEU A 14 -31.95 13.36 -13.62
C LEU A 14 -31.03 13.01 -12.43
N ALA A 15 -30.22 13.95 -11.99
CA ALA A 15 -29.21 13.71 -10.95
C ALA A 15 -28.89 15.00 -10.17
N LEU A 16 -28.48 14.84 -8.91
CA LEU A 16 -27.93 15.90 -8.08
C LEU A 16 -26.42 15.68 -7.91
N LEU A 17 -25.61 16.64 -8.36
CA LEU A 17 -24.16 16.63 -8.16
C LEU A 17 -23.75 17.60 -7.07
N ILE A 18 -22.96 17.11 -6.12
CA ILE A 18 -22.49 17.85 -4.96
C ILE A 18 -20.97 17.78 -4.95
N LEU A 19 -20.31 18.93 -5.14
CA LEU A 19 -18.87 19.06 -4.96
C LEU A 19 -18.60 19.49 -3.52
N CYS A 20 -18.16 18.54 -2.70
CA CYS A 20 -17.69 18.81 -1.34
C CYS A 20 -16.21 19.19 -1.35
N GLU A 21 -15.67 19.62 -0.21
CA GLU A 21 -14.25 19.93 -0.08
C GLU A 21 -13.35 18.70 -0.35
N GLN A 22 -13.82 17.51 -0.01
CA GLN A 22 -13.02 16.28 0.00
C GLN A 22 -13.49 15.21 -1.00
N GLU A 23 -14.69 15.33 -1.57
CA GLU A 23 -15.22 14.36 -2.52
C GLU A 23 -16.30 14.95 -3.45
N LEU A 24 -16.51 14.29 -4.58
CA LEU A 24 -17.65 14.54 -5.47
C LEU A 24 -18.72 13.47 -5.19
N VAL A 25 -19.97 13.88 -5.03
CA VAL A 25 -21.10 12.97 -4.83
C VAL A 25 -22.11 13.20 -5.95
N CYS A 26 -22.63 12.11 -6.52
CA CYS A 26 -23.69 12.17 -7.52
C CYS A 26 -24.85 11.27 -7.05
N ILE A 27 -26.04 11.85 -6.94
CA ILE A 27 -27.26 11.17 -6.50
C ILE A 27 -28.20 11.05 -7.69
N ASP A 28 -28.75 9.87 -7.91
CA ASP A 28 -29.77 9.60 -8.91
C ASP A 28 -31.14 10.08 -8.41
N LEU A 29 -31.77 11.01 -9.14
CA LEU A 29 -33.09 11.55 -8.78
C LEU A 29 -34.23 10.82 -9.49
N THR A 30 -33.92 9.90 -10.41
CA THR A 30 -34.92 9.13 -11.17
C THR A 30 -35.45 7.92 -10.41
N ASP A 31 -34.69 7.45 -9.42
CA ASP A 31 -35.07 6.35 -8.51
C ASP A 31 -35.57 6.93 -7.17
N GLY A 32 -36.70 6.42 -6.67
CA GLY A 32 -37.31 6.90 -5.43
C GLY A 32 -36.47 6.72 -4.17
N SER A 33 -35.45 5.85 -4.21
CA SER A 33 -34.50 5.62 -3.12
C SER A 33 -33.31 6.59 -3.09
N TRP A 34 -33.18 7.46 -4.10
CA TRP A 34 -32.05 8.37 -4.30
C TRP A 34 -30.67 7.69 -4.10
N PRO A 35 -30.34 6.66 -4.89
CA PRO A 35 -29.07 5.94 -4.77
C PRO A 35 -27.90 6.79 -5.30
N LEU A 36 -26.69 6.46 -4.84
CA LEU A 36 -25.47 7.07 -5.36
C LEU A 36 -25.14 6.53 -6.75
N VAL A 37 -24.70 7.41 -7.64
CA VAL A 37 -24.17 7.08 -8.97
C VAL A 37 -22.67 6.84 -8.86
N ASN A 38 -22.20 5.73 -9.42
CA ASN A 38 -20.77 5.41 -9.44
C ASN A 38 -20.00 6.43 -10.30
N LEU A 39 -18.95 7.02 -9.74
CA LEU A 39 -18.13 8.00 -10.45
C LEU A 39 -17.17 7.29 -11.43
N PRO A 40 -17.14 7.64 -12.71
CA PRO A 40 -16.16 7.10 -13.67
C PRO A 40 -14.74 7.67 -13.46
N TYR A 41 -14.63 8.80 -12.76
CA TYR A 41 -13.40 9.53 -12.45
C TYR A 41 -13.59 10.38 -11.18
N LEU A 42 -12.56 11.07 -10.70
CA LEU A 42 -12.61 11.88 -9.46
C LEU A 42 -13.05 11.07 -8.21
N GLN A 43 -12.63 9.81 -8.17
CA GLN A 43 -12.85 8.94 -7.02
C GLN A 43 -12.06 9.44 -5.79
N PRO A 44 -12.68 9.54 -4.60
CA PRO A 44 -12.00 10.00 -3.39
C PRO A 44 -11.08 8.89 -2.83
N ILE A 45 -9.88 8.77 -3.39
CA ILE A 45 -8.88 7.75 -2.98
C ILE A 45 -8.41 7.91 -1.53
N HIS A 46 -8.67 9.07 -0.93
CA HIS A 46 -8.35 9.43 0.46
C HIS A 46 -9.59 9.42 1.36
N SER A 47 -10.62 8.65 1.00
CA SER A 47 -11.77 8.37 1.85
C SER A 47 -11.36 7.99 3.28
N SER A 48 -10.21 7.32 3.40
CA SER A 48 -9.43 7.20 4.62
C SER A 48 -7.95 7.49 4.33
N GLN A 49 -7.16 7.78 5.39
CA GLN A 49 -5.73 8.02 5.29
C GLN A 49 -5.00 6.84 4.63
N ILE A 50 -4.36 7.11 3.49
CA ILE A 50 -3.51 6.15 2.79
C ILE A 50 -2.24 5.89 3.60
N THR A 51 -1.97 4.63 3.92
CA THR A 51 -0.83 4.19 4.73
C THR A 51 0.26 3.51 3.91
N CYS A 52 -0.12 2.84 2.82
CA CYS A 52 0.82 2.25 1.87
C CYS A 52 0.22 2.22 0.46
N VAL A 53 1.10 2.22 -0.54
CA VAL A 53 0.72 2.13 -1.96
C VAL A 53 1.59 1.06 -2.58
N ILE A 54 0.99 0.15 -3.34
CA ILE A 54 1.68 -0.92 -4.06
C ILE A 54 1.09 -1.04 -5.45
N HIS A 55 1.92 -1.39 -6.42
CA HIS A 55 1.53 -1.58 -7.80
C HIS A 55 1.97 -2.95 -8.31
N TYR A 56 1.09 -3.59 -9.09
CA TYR A 56 1.35 -4.85 -9.77
C TYR A 56 0.97 -4.75 -11.25
N SER A 57 1.78 -5.34 -12.11
CA SER A 57 1.56 -5.42 -13.56
C SER A 57 1.33 -6.86 -14.00
N ASN A 58 0.84 -7.04 -15.22
CA ASN A 58 0.75 -8.34 -15.89
C ASN A 58 -0.04 -9.38 -15.06
N ILE A 59 -1.10 -8.93 -14.39
CA ILE A 59 -1.97 -9.78 -13.57
C ILE A 59 -2.54 -10.91 -14.43
N GLU A 60 -2.67 -12.13 -13.93
CA GLU A 60 -3.21 -13.25 -14.71
C GLU A 60 -4.67 -13.04 -15.13
N GLU A 61 -5.06 -13.62 -16.27
CA GLU A 61 -6.37 -13.35 -16.89
C GLU A 61 -7.53 -13.75 -16.00
N HIS A 62 -7.44 -14.95 -15.40
CA HIS A 62 -8.49 -15.48 -14.54
C HIS A 62 -8.65 -14.64 -13.27
N VAL A 63 -7.54 -14.14 -12.70
CA VAL A 63 -7.56 -13.23 -11.54
C VAL A 63 -8.26 -11.93 -11.92
N TRP A 64 -7.90 -11.34 -13.06
CA TRP A 64 -8.52 -10.09 -13.54
C TRP A 64 -10.03 -10.24 -13.78
N LYS A 65 -10.45 -11.36 -14.39
CA LYS A 65 -11.87 -11.70 -14.54
C LYS A 65 -12.59 -11.82 -13.19
N GLY A 66 -11.96 -12.47 -12.21
CA GLY A 66 -12.49 -12.58 -10.85
C GLY A 66 -12.68 -11.22 -10.18
N LEU A 67 -11.71 -10.32 -10.34
CA LEU A 67 -11.79 -8.95 -9.82
C LEU A 67 -12.93 -8.15 -10.45
N ILE A 68 -13.10 -8.23 -11.78
CA ILE A 68 -14.21 -7.58 -12.48
C ILE A 68 -15.56 -8.14 -11.99
N LYS A 69 -15.71 -9.46 -11.92
CA LYS A 69 -16.93 -10.13 -11.46
C LYS A 69 -17.28 -9.71 -10.02
N ALA A 70 -16.29 -9.63 -9.14
CA ALA A 70 -16.49 -9.16 -7.76
C ALA A 70 -16.94 -7.69 -7.72
N SER A 71 -16.33 -6.83 -8.52
CA SER A 71 -16.69 -5.40 -8.62
C SER A 71 -18.11 -5.20 -9.14
N GLU A 72 -18.53 -5.96 -10.17
CA GLU A 72 -19.89 -5.90 -10.71
C GLU A 72 -20.95 -6.23 -9.66
N VAL A 73 -20.69 -7.21 -8.79
CA VAL A 73 -21.61 -7.58 -7.72
C VAL A 73 -21.67 -6.52 -6.61
N GLN A 74 -20.53 -5.91 -6.26
CA GLN A 74 -20.49 -4.79 -5.32
C GLN A 74 -21.26 -3.56 -5.85
N ASN A 75 -21.15 -3.29 -7.15
CA ASN A 75 -21.82 -2.17 -7.81
C ASN A 75 -23.34 -2.36 -7.99
N LYS A 76 -23.92 -3.52 -7.68
CA LYS A 76 -25.38 -3.74 -7.78
C LYS A 76 -26.20 -2.88 -6.83
N LEU A 77 -25.59 -2.40 -5.75
CA LEU A 77 -26.20 -1.49 -4.77
C LEU A 77 -26.20 -0.03 -5.24
N SER A 78 -25.44 0.30 -6.29
CA SER A 78 -25.38 1.64 -6.86
C SER A 78 -26.49 1.88 -7.88
N SER A 79 -26.75 3.14 -8.18
CA SER A 79 -27.65 3.53 -9.26
C SER A 79 -27.25 2.87 -10.59
N LYS A 80 -28.26 2.42 -11.35
CA LYS A 80 -28.10 1.95 -12.74
C LYS A 80 -28.10 3.10 -13.75
N CYS A 81 -28.30 4.34 -13.29
CA CYS A 81 -28.29 5.53 -14.13
C CYS A 81 -26.91 5.69 -14.77
N LYS A 82 -26.92 6.08 -16.05
CA LYS A 82 -25.68 6.40 -16.76
C LYS A 82 -25.12 7.70 -16.18
N TRP A 83 -23.80 7.81 -16.17
CA TRP A 83 -23.12 9.01 -15.73
C TRP A 83 -23.64 10.26 -16.49
N PRO A 84 -24.16 11.29 -15.78
CA PRO A 84 -24.87 12.40 -16.44
C PRO A 84 -23.93 13.35 -17.17
N ILE A 85 -22.66 13.47 -16.78
CA ILE A 85 -21.68 14.35 -17.45
C ILE A 85 -20.96 13.59 -18.58
N HIS A 86 -21.52 13.67 -19.77
CA HIS A 86 -21.03 12.97 -20.97
C HIS A 86 -20.70 13.93 -22.13
N GLY A 87 -20.45 15.21 -21.84
CA GLY A 87 -20.04 16.19 -22.83
C GLY A 87 -18.63 15.93 -23.37
N GLY A 88 -18.42 16.19 -24.66
CA GLY A 88 -17.17 15.95 -25.39
C GLY A 88 -17.30 14.78 -26.37
N ALA A 89 -17.35 15.08 -27.67
CA ALA A 89 -17.66 14.10 -28.73
C ALA A 89 -16.61 12.97 -28.87
N ASP A 90 -15.37 13.20 -28.41
CA ASP A 90 -14.25 12.24 -28.52
C ASP A 90 -13.81 11.63 -27.18
N ALA A 91 -14.51 11.94 -26.08
CA ALA A 91 -14.18 11.41 -24.77
C ALA A 91 -14.74 9.98 -24.62
N GLN A 92 -13.93 8.97 -24.93
CA GLN A 92 -14.26 7.59 -24.57
C GLN A 92 -14.36 7.47 -23.04
N THR A 93 -15.50 6.99 -22.55
CA THR A 93 -15.64 6.66 -21.14
C THR A 93 -14.58 5.63 -20.75
N PRO A 94 -13.91 5.77 -19.59
CA PRO A 94 -12.92 4.80 -19.15
C PRO A 94 -13.57 3.41 -19.05
N ALA A 95 -13.23 2.51 -19.97
CA ALA A 95 -13.69 1.12 -19.92
C ALA A 95 -12.70 0.29 -19.08
N PRO A 96 -13.19 -0.69 -18.29
CA PRO A 96 -12.32 -1.66 -17.65
C PRO A 96 -11.39 -2.30 -18.69
N CYS A 97 -10.13 -2.55 -18.31
CA CYS A 97 -9.21 -3.24 -19.20
C CYS A 97 -9.81 -4.58 -19.63
N ALA A 98 -9.90 -4.81 -20.94
CA ALA A 98 -10.31 -6.09 -21.48
C ALA A 98 -9.43 -7.21 -20.91
N ALA A 99 -10.06 -8.29 -20.44
CA ALA A 99 -9.35 -9.38 -19.77
C ALA A 99 -8.25 -10.00 -20.63
N THR A 100 -8.42 -10.02 -21.95
CA THR A 100 -7.44 -10.57 -22.91
C THR A 100 -6.19 -9.72 -23.11
N ASN A 101 -6.16 -8.48 -22.61
CA ASN A 101 -5.03 -7.57 -22.82
C ASN A 101 -4.05 -7.60 -21.64
N ALA A 102 -3.20 -8.62 -21.62
CA ALA A 102 -2.26 -8.86 -20.51
C ALA A 102 -1.39 -7.64 -20.14
N GLU A 103 -0.88 -6.91 -21.14
CA GLU A 103 0.02 -5.77 -20.94
C GLU A 103 -0.65 -4.57 -20.25
N LYS A 104 -1.99 -4.52 -20.27
CA LYS A 104 -2.79 -3.45 -19.66
C LYS A 104 -3.39 -3.81 -18.29
N ARG A 105 -3.24 -5.05 -17.82
CA ARG A 105 -3.75 -5.49 -16.51
C ARG A 105 -2.81 -5.02 -15.40
N GLN A 106 -3.07 -3.81 -14.91
CA GLN A 106 -2.33 -3.17 -13.82
C GLN A 106 -3.27 -2.92 -12.64
N LEU A 107 -2.76 -3.12 -11.43
CA LEU A 107 -3.49 -2.87 -10.19
C LEU A 107 -2.67 -1.95 -9.30
N LEU A 108 -3.31 -0.87 -8.86
CA LEU A 108 -2.80 0.01 -7.82
C LEU A 108 -3.61 -0.27 -6.56
N ILE A 109 -2.94 -0.74 -5.51
CA ILE A 109 -3.55 -1.08 -4.22
C ILE A 109 -3.11 -0.07 -3.18
N THR A 110 -4.07 0.53 -2.48
CA THR A 110 -3.85 1.42 -1.35
C THR A 110 -4.23 0.74 -0.05
N GLY A 111 -3.32 0.71 0.93
CA GLY A 111 -3.65 0.43 2.32
C GLY A 111 -4.23 1.69 2.97
N GLN A 112 -5.27 1.53 3.78
CA GLN A 112 -5.96 2.62 4.47
C GLN A 112 -6.23 2.24 5.94
N VAL A 113 -6.69 3.21 6.75
CA VAL A 113 -7.11 2.98 8.14
C VAL A 113 -8.63 2.93 8.21
N PHE A 114 -9.22 1.75 8.35
CA PHE A 114 -10.68 1.64 8.41
C PHE A 114 -11.23 2.02 9.79
N CYS A 115 -12.30 2.81 9.81
CA CYS A 115 -13.05 3.17 11.01
C CYS A 115 -14.05 2.06 11.42
N ASP A 116 -14.36 2.01 12.70
CA ASP A 116 -15.16 0.95 13.34
C ASP A 116 -16.65 1.07 12.96
N ASN A 117 -17.11 2.25 12.51
CA ASN A 117 -18.44 2.39 11.89
C ASN A 117 -18.52 1.78 10.47
N CYS A 118 -17.40 1.35 9.88
CA CYS A 118 -17.38 0.50 8.67
C CYS A 118 -17.37 -1.00 9.00
N ARG A 119 -17.76 -1.40 10.23
CA ARG A 119 -17.80 -2.80 10.74
C ARG A 119 -18.58 -3.83 9.90
N ARG A 120 -19.20 -3.44 8.78
CA ARG A 120 -20.02 -4.34 7.95
C ARG A 120 -19.41 -4.76 6.62
N TYR A 121 -18.22 -4.29 6.22
CA TYR A 121 -17.70 -4.57 4.86
C TYR A 121 -16.30 -5.22 4.83
N PRO A 122 -16.15 -6.41 4.22
CA PRO A 122 -14.84 -6.94 3.89
C PRO A 122 -14.25 -6.14 2.72
N LEU A 123 -13.03 -5.62 2.91
CA LEU A 123 -12.07 -5.18 1.90
C LEU A 123 -12.68 -4.76 0.55
N SER A 124 -13.57 -3.77 0.58
CA SER A 124 -14.24 -3.23 -0.60
C SER A 124 -14.46 -1.74 -0.39
N SER A 125 -13.89 -0.95 -1.30
CA SER A 125 -14.22 0.45 -1.46
C SER A 125 -15.60 0.56 -2.10
N SER A 126 -16.65 0.38 -1.30
CA SER A 126 -18.02 0.73 -1.69
C SER A 126 -18.80 1.04 -0.41
N SER A 127 -18.77 2.31 -0.02
CA SER A 127 -19.55 2.84 1.09
C SER A 127 -20.98 3.05 0.62
N VAL A 128 -21.84 2.06 0.81
CA VAL A 128 -23.31 2.22 0.74
C VAL A 128 -23.95 1.24 1.71
N GLU A 129 -24.37 1.72 2.89
CA GLU A 129 -25.39 1.03 3.67
C GLU A 129 -26.77 1.34 3.07
N VAL A 130 -27.46 0.28 2.65
CA VAL A 130 -28.92 0.21 2.73
C VAL A 130 -29.21 -0.55 4.03
N SER A 131 -29.91 0.12 4.94
CA SER A 131 -30.42 -0.44 6.18
C SER A 131 -31.46 -1.54 5.91
N ASN A 132 -31.03 -2.80 5.84
CA ASN A 132 -31.93 -3.93 6.06
C ASN A 132 -31.47 -4.65 7.32
N ASN A 133 -31.95 -4.18 8.47
CA ASN A 133 -31.91 -4.94 9.72
C ASN A 133 -32.99 -6.03 9.63
N GLU A 134 -32.58 -7.29 9.48
CA GLU A 134 -33.32 -8.40 10.13
C GLU A 134 -32.74 -8.56 11.54
N ALA A 135 -33.09 -7.61 12.41
CA ALA A 135 -32.88 -7.71 13.84
C ALA A 135 -34.12 -7.12 14.51
N SER A 136 -34.98 -8.02 15.00
CA SER A 136 -36.12 -7.79 15.87
C SER A 136 -37.07 -6.67 15.46
N ASP A 137 -38.21 -7.07 14.89
CA ASP A 137 -39.48 -6.35 15.00
C ASP A 137 -39.72 -5.97 16.47
N GLU A 138 -39.42 -4.72 16.83
CA GLU A 138 -40.01 -3.94 17.94
C GLU A 138 -39.29 -2.57 18.01
N ASP A 139 -39.55 -1.71 17.01
CA ASP A 139 -39.64 -0.25 17.19
C ASP A 139 -40.02 0.40 15.85
N SER A 140 -41.31 0.30 15.52
CA SER A 140 -41.95 1.10 14.49
C SER A 140 -42.10 2.54 14.99
N ASN A 141 -41.04 3.34 14.84
CA ASN A 141 -41.11 4.80 14.93
C ASN A 141 -40.55 5.43 13.64
N GLU A 142 -41.19 5.13 12.50
CA GLU A 142 -40.86 5.68 11.17
C GLU A 142 -41.26 7.16 10.96
N ILE A 143 -41.43 7.98 12.02
CA ILE A 143 -41.86 9.39 11.88
C ILE A 143 -41.05 10.44 12.69
N THR A 144 -39.99 10.12 13.46
CA THR A 144 -39.45 11.10 14.44
C THR A 144 -38.16 11.86 14.13
N ASP A 145 -37.37 11.52 13.11
CA ASP A 145 -36.08 12.21 12.88
C ASP A 145 -36.22 13.38 11.89
N TRP A 146 -36.62 14.54 12.42
CA TRP A 146 -36.57 15.82 11.70
C TRP A 146 -35.42 16.70 12.21
N PRO A 147 -34.55 17.22 11.32
CA PRO A 147 -34.58 17.06 9.87
C PRO A 147 -34.07 15.67 9.42
N PRO A 148 -34.47 15.19 8.23
CA PRO A 148 -34.24 13.83 7.76
C PRO A 148 -32.82 13.66 7.25
N PHE A 149 -31.85 13.60 8.16
CA PHE A 149 -30.44 13.49 7.81
C PHE A 149 -30.13 12.12 7.21
N ARG A 150 -29.59 12.13 5.98
CA ARG A 150 -29.02 10.95 5.33
C ARG A 150 -27.52 11.19 5.09
N LYS A 151 -26.67 10.33 5.66
CA LYS A 151 -25.24 10.33 5.34
C LYS A 151 -25.04 9.83 3.91
N VAL A 152 -24.36 10.62 3.10
CA VAL A 152 -23.93 10.27 1.74
C VAL A 152 -22.43 10.53 1.59
N GLY A 153 -21.82 9.92 0.58
CA GLY A 153 -20.38 10.00 0.38
C GLY A 153 -19.60 8.95 1.17
N THR A 154 -18.29 8.97 0.96
CA THR A 154 -17.35 7.95 1.43
C THR A 154 -16.25 8.52 2.29
N TYR A 155 -16.05 9.84 2.26
CA TYR A 155 -14.99 10.51 3.00
C TYR A 155 -15.24 10.42 4.50
N ASP A 156 -14.29 9.83 5.21
CA ASP A 156 -14.25 9.79 6.66
C ASP A 156 -13.02 10.57 7.13
N PRO A 157 -13.21 11.77 7.71
CA PRO A 157 -12.07 12.48 8.26
C PRO A 157 -11.46 11.68 9.40
N PHE A 158 -12.25 10.91 10.16
CA PHE A 158 -11.87 10.30 11.44
C PHE A 158 -10.99 9.06 11.30
N CYS A 159 -10.23 8.77 12.36
CA CYS A 159 -9.42 7.56 12.50
C CYS A 159 -9.71 6.98 13.88
N ASP A 160 -10.61 5.99 13.93
CA ASP A 160 -11.09 5.42 15.20
C ASP A 160 -9.99 4.68 15.95
N ASP A 161 -9.30 3.74 15.29
CA ASP A 161 -8.24 2.96 15.90
C ASP A 161 -7.00 2.85 14.98
N PRO A 162 -5.89 3.55 15.30
CA PRO A 162 -4.67 3.50 14.48
C PRO A 162 -4.05 2.09 14.41
N ARG A 163 -4.45 1.15 15.28
CA ARG A 163 -4.02 -0.25 15.25
C ARG A 163 -4.51 -0.98 14.01
N LEU A 164 -5.62 -0.54 13.40
CA LEU A 164 -6.18 -1.08 12.15
C LEU A 164 -5.41 -0.62 10.90
N ALA A 165 -4.49 0.33 11.05
CA ALA A 165 -3.72 0.83 9.92
C ALA A 165 -2.95 -0.29 9.21
N ILE A 166 -3.25 -0.48 7.92
CA ILE A 166 -2.52 -1.41 7.05
C ILE A 166 -1.08 -0.91 6.90
N GLN A 167 -0.08 -1.75 7.18
CA GLN A 167 1.33 -1.39 7.06
C GLN A 167 1.96 -1.95 5.80
N LYS A 168 1.59 -3.18 5.44
CA LYS A 168 2.17 -3.91 4.31
C LYS A 168 1.09 -4.70 3.59
N VAL A 169 1.23 -4.76 2.28
CA VAL A 169 0.40 -5.59 1.42
C VAL A 169 1.30 -6.41 0.51
N TYR A 170 0.92 -7.65 0.24
CA TYR A 170 1.51 -8.48 -0.80
C TYR A 170 0.39 -9.05 -1.64
N PHE A 171 0.54 -9.01 -2.96
CA PHE A 171 -0.45 -9.54 -3.89
C PHE A 171 0.24 -10.47 -4.88
N ASP A 172 -0.34 -11.65 -5.07
CA ASP A 172 0.16 -12.63 -6.01
C ASP A 172 -0.54 -12.47 -7.35
N VAL A 173 0.20 -11.98 -8.34
CA VAL A 173 -0.31 -11.74 -9.70
C VAL A 173 -0.82 -13.02 -10.39
N THR A 174 -0.35 -14.19 -9.95
CA THR A 174 -0.65 -15.47 -10.60
C THR A 174 -1.98 -16.07 -10.15
N ASN A 175 -2.40 -15.84 -8.90
CA ASN A 175 -3.58 -16.49 -8.32
C ASN A 175 -4.47 -15.54 -7.53
N GLY A 176 -4.12 -14.26 -7.47
CA GLY A 176 -4.94 -13.23 -6.85
C GLY A 176 -4.89 -13.18 -5.33
N ARG A 177 -4.08 -14.02 -4.65
CA ARG A 177 -3.96 -14.00 -3.18
C ARG A 177 -3.48 -12.64 -2.70
N LEU A 178 -4.17 -12.09 -1.70
CA LEU A 178 -3.85 -10.82 -1.08
C LEU A 178 -3.48 -11.05 0.39
N VAL A 179 -2.32 -10.57 0.82
CA VAL A 179 -1.86 -10.64 2.21
C VAL A 179 -1.75 -9.23 2.75
N VAL A 180 -2.35 -9.00 3.90
CA VAL A 180 -2.40 -7.69 4.57
C VAL A 180 -1.76 -7.81 5.95
N GLY A 181 -0.72 -7.02 6.21
CA GLY A 181 -0.09 -6.90 7.52
C GLY A 181 -0.40 -5.54 8.14
N GLY A 182 -0.92 -5.54 9.37
CA GLY A 182 -1.37 -4.34 10.06
C GLY A 182 -0.43 -3.81 11.14
N ARG A 183 -0.79 -2.65 11.72
CA ARG A 183 0.02 -1.97 12.76
C ARG A 183 0.04 -2.72 14.08
N ALA A 184 -0.99 -3.51 14.39
CA ALA A 184 -1.08 -4.28 15.64
C ALA A 184 -0.48 -5.70 15.58
N GLY A 185 0.31 -5.99 14.55
CA GLY A 185 0.90 -7.32 14.37
C GLY A 185 -0.07 -8.37 13.86
N HIS A 186 -1.27 -7.97 13.43
CA HIS A 186 -2.18 -8.88 12.77
C HIS A 186 -1.79 -9.04 11.28
N VAL A 187 -1.90 -10.25 10.77
CA VAL A 187 -1.76 -10.58 9.36
C VAL A 187 -3.00 -11.34 8.93
N ILE A 188 -3.58 -10.94 7.79
CA ILE A 188 -4.75 -11.59 7.20
C ILE A 188 -4.40 -11.96 5.77
N VAL A 189 -4.67 -13.21 5.41
CA VAL A 189 -4.55 -13.71 4.04
C VAL A 189 -5.96 -13.75 3.46
N TYR A 190 -6.13 -13.26 2.25
CA TYR A 190 -7.37 -13.32 1.49
C TYR A 190 -7.15 -14.07 0.19
N ASP A 191 -8.11 -14.92 -0.16
CA ASP A 191 -8.21 -15.56 -1.47
C ASP A 191 -9.38 -14.94 -2.24
N LEU A 192 -9.20 -14.84 -3.56
CA LEU A 192 -10.23 -14.34 -4.47
C LEU A 192 -11.16 -15.51 -4.83
N ASP A 193 -12.36 -15.49 -4.28
CA ASP A 193 -13.38 -16.53 -4.48
C ASP A 193 -14.50 -16.01 -5.40
N ASP A 194 -14.99 -16.88 -6.28
CA ASP A 194 -16.02 -16.55 -7.27
C ASP A 194 -17.45 -16.92 -6.82
N GLU A 195 -17.57 -17.44 -5.60
CA GLU A 195 -18.80 -17.77 -4.88
C GLU A 195 -18.85 -17.07 -3.53
N SER A 196 -20.05 -16.77 -3.02
CA SER A 196 -20.22 -16.24 -1.66
C SER A 196 -19.92 -17.31 -0.62
N SER A 197 -19.30 -16.94 0.49
CA SER A 197 -19.10 -17.86 1.61
C SER A 197 -20.30 -17.91 2.55
N VAL A 198 -20.52 -19.09 3.12
CA VAL A 198 -21.29 -19.22 4.36
C VAL A 198 -20.65 -18.41 5.50
N ALA A 199 -21.39 -18.23 6.59
CA ALA A 199 -20.94 -17.52 7.77
C ALA A 199 -19.66 -18.16 8.36
N LEU A 200 -18.54 -17.42 8.32
CA LEU A 200 -17.25 -17.86 8.83
C LEU A 200 -16.99 -17.30 10.24
N THR A 201 -16.52 -18.16 11.14
CA THR A 201 -15.98 -17.75 12.45
C THR A 201 -14.47 -17.48 12.36
N VAL A 202 -13.88 -16.73 13.30
CA VAL A 202 -12.45 -16.40 13.26
C VAL A 202 -11.66 -17.35 14.16
N ILE A 203 -10.64 -18.01 13.61
CA ILE A 203 -9.62 -18.71 14.39
C ILE A 203 -8.35 -17.87 14.43
N LYS A 204 -7.92 -17.51 15.65
CA LYS A 204 -6.71 -16.75 15.89
C LYS A 204 -5.56 -17.69 16.28
N THR A 205 -4.44 -17.62 15.58
CA THR A 205 -3.18 -18.27 15.99
C THR A 205 -2.13 -17.22 16.28
N GLU A 206 -1.42 -17.40 17.40
CA GLU A 206 -0.35 -16.50 17.83
C GLU A 206 1.01 -17.08 17.44
N TYR A 207 1.86 -16.22 16.89
CA TYR A 207 3.22 -16.55 16.48
C TYR A 207 4.22 -15.70 17.24
N GLU A 208 5.12 -16.34 17.97
CA GLU A 208 6.12 -15.65 18.78
C GLU A 208 7.41 -15.46 17.98
N VAL A 209 7.85 -14.20 17.81
CA VAL A 209 9.14 -13.89 17.16
C VAL A 209 10.32 -14.02 18.11
N ALA A 210 10.06 -13.89 19.41
CA ALA A 210 11.03 -13.95 20.47
C ALA A 210 10.36 -14.39 21.76
N GLU A 211 11.09 -15.12 22.60
CA GLU A 211 10.68 -15.38 23.98
C GLU A 211 10.47 -14.06 24.73
N LYS A 212 9.49 -14.03 25.64
CA LYS A 212 9.17 -12.84 26.46
C LYS A 212 10.38 -12.28 27.20
N SER A 213 11.33 -13.12 27.60
CA SER A 213 12.59 -12.73 28.28
C SER A 213 13.52 -11.86 27.42
N LYS A 214 13.43 -11.99 26.09
CA LYS A 214 14.29 -11.30 25.11
C LYS A 214 13.66 -9.99 24.61
N LEU A 215 12.44 -9.68 25.02
CA LEU A 215 11.68 -8.51 24.59
C LEU A 215 11.76 -7.38 25.63
N PRO A 216 11.72 -6.11 25.19
CA PRO A 216 11.58 -4.98 26.10
C PRO A 216 10.32 -5.12 26.97
N THR A 217 10.41 -4.77 28.25
CA THR A 217 9.29 -4.87 29.21
C THR A 217 8.16 -3.86 28.97
N ASN A 218 8.39 -2.83 28.14
CA ASN A 218 7.45 -1.73 27.89
C ASN A 218 6.84 -1.77 26.48
N ILE A 219 6.26 -2.89 26.08
CA ILE A 219 5.48 -2.95 24.83
C ILE A 219 4.04 -2.53 25.15
N SER A 220 3.72 -1.27 24.87
CA SER A 220 2.43 -0.66 25.21
C SER A 220 1.28 -1.06 24.30
N GLN A 221 1.58 -1.57 23.10
CA GLN A 221 0.57 -1.85 22.07
C GLN A 221 -0.05 -3.24 22.27
N GLN A 222 -1.38 -3.29 22.33
CA GLN A 222 -2.15 -4.52 22.47
C GLN A 222 -2.71 -5.01 21.12
N ALA A 223 -2.83 -6.33 20.99
CA ALA A 223 -3.50 -6.97 19.86
C ALA A 223 -4.95 -6.47 19.70
N LEU A 224 -5.45 -6.52 18.47
CA LEU A 224 -6.87 -6.31 18.20
C LEU A 224 -7.67 -7.55 18.62
N PRO A 225 -8.86 -7.39 19.22
CA PRO A 225 -9.73 -8.51 19.51
C PRO A 225 -10.26 -9.12 18.19
N PRO A 226 -10.25 -10.46 18.03
CA PRO A 226 -10.86 -11.10 16.87
C PRO A 226 -12.38 -10.93 16.90
N ARG A 227 -13.00 -10.90 15.73
CA ARG A 227 -14.46 -10.91 15.58
C ARG A 227 -15.05 -12.18 16.22
N GLN A 228 -16.11 -11.99 17.02
CA GLN A 228 -16.81 -13.08 17.71
C GLN A 228 -17.98 -13.64 16.90
N ALA A 229 -18.84 -12.76 16.37
CA ALA A 229 -20.03 -13.16 15.60
C ALA A 229 -19.63 -13.67 14.21
N PRO A 230 -20.18 -14.79 13.70
CA PRO A 230 -19.94 -15.28 12.33
C PRO A 230 -20.26 -14.22 11.26
N LEU A 231 -19.55 -14.24 10.13
CA LEU A 231 -19.76 -13.29 9.02
C LEU A 231 -19.75 -14.02 7.68
N SER A 232 -20.78 -13.81 6.87
CA SER A 232 -20.81 -14.25 5.47
C SER A 232 -20.03 -13.25 4.60
N TYR A 233 -19.40 -13.76 3.54
CA TYR A 233 -18.67 -12.92 2.61
C TYR A 233 -19.30 -13.03 1.23
N ALA A 234 -19.50 -11.89 0.57
CA ALA A 234 -19.87 -11.87 -0.84
C ALA A 234 -18.72 -12.44 -1.70
N ILE A 235 -19.03 -12.67 -2.97
CA ILE A 235 -18.01 -12.94 -4.00
C ILE A 235 -16.90 -11.89 -3.96
N GLY A 236 -15.65 -12.30 -4.18
CA GLY A 236 -14.48 -11.45 -4.13
C GLY A 236 -13.48 -11.91 -3.08
N TYR A 237 -12.85 -10.96 -2.40
CA TYR A 237 -11.83 -11.27 -1.39
C TYR A 237 -12.44 -11.78 -0.10
N GLN A 238 -12.12 -13.04 0.22
CA GLN A 238 -12.56 -13.72 1.43
C GLN A 238 -11.34 -14.14 2.24
N PRO A 239 -11.37 -14.04 3.58
CA PRO A 239 -10.23 -14.44 4.38
C PRO A 239 -9.95 -15.93 4.20
N PHE A 240 -8.67 -16.30 4.25
CA PHE A 240 -8.19 -17.66 4.05
C PHE A 240 -8.96 -18.62 4.95
N LYS A 241 -9.64 -19.56 4.29
CA LYS A 241 -10.50 -20.54 4.93
C LYS A 241 -9.63 -21.69 5.43
N THR A 242 -9.77 -22.03 6.70
CA THR A 242 -9.31 -23.32 7.23
C THR A 242 -10.46 -24.33 7.16
N ASP A 243 -10.19 -25.58 7.51
CA ASP A 243 -11.24 -26.59 7.64
C ASP A 243 -12.37 -26.09 8.58
N GLN A 244 -13.62 -26.49 8.30
CA GLN A 244 -14.81 -26.25 9.12
C GLN A 244 -15.36 -24.80 9.15
N ASN A 245 -15.48 -24.10 8.01
CA ASN A 245 -16.08 -22.76 7.92
C ASN A 245 -15.43 -21.73 8.87
N ARG A 246 -14.10 -21.80 9.01
CA ARG A 246 -13.31 -20.88 9.84
C ARG A 246 -12.40 -20.06 8.96
N SER A 247 -12.23 -18.80 9.34
CA SER A 247 -11.33 -17.84 8.71
C SER A 247 -10.10 -17.63 9.58
N TYR A 248 -8.93 -17.56 8.95
CA TYR A 248 -7.67 -17.56 9.66
C TYR A 248 -7.16 -16.15 9.98
N LEU A 249 -6.95 -15.84 11.27
CA LEU A 249 -6.29 -14.64 11.75
C LEU A 249 -4.93 -14.98 12.36
N ILE A 250 -3.88 -14.36 11.83
CA ILE A 250 -2.50 -14.54 12.30
C ILE A 250 -2.15 -13.36 13.17
N GLN A 251 -1.69 -13.60 14.40
CA GLN A 251 -1.28 -12.56 15.33
C GLN A 251 0.18 -12.74 15.73
N LEU A 252 1.01 -11.77 15.41
CA LEU A 252 2.37 -11.69 15.91
C LEU A 252 2.38 -11.34 17.41
N ARG A 253 3.24 -12.03 18.17
CA ARG A 253 3.62 -11.66 19.53
C ARG A 253 5.11 -11.25 19.55
N PRO A 254 5.44 -10.04 20.02
CA PRO A 254 4.54 -9.02 20.57
C PRO A 254 3.72 -8.30 19.49
N SER A 255 2.64 -7.62 19.89
CA SER A 255 1.71 -6.92 18.99
C SER A 255 2.29 -5.60 18.47
N VAL A 256 3.24 -5.70 17.55
CA VAL A 256 3.92 -4.58 16.90
C VAL A 256 3.68 -4.55 15.39
N ALA A 257 3.98 -3.41 14.77
CA ALA A 257 3.73 -3.21 13.35
C ALA A 257 4.43 -4.26 12.47
N ILE A 258 3.67 -4.81 11.52
CA ILE A 258 4.22 -5.65 10.47
C ILE A 258 5.01 -4.78 9.49
N THR A 259 6.28 -5.11 9.30
CA THR A 259 7.25 -4.32 8.52
C THR A 259 7.56 -4.93 7.15
N ALA A 260 7.32 -6.23 6.99
CA ALA A 260 7.43 -6.94 5.72
C ALA A 260 6.49 -8.16 5.73
N VAL A 261 5.97 -8.52 4.56
CA VAL A 261 5.17 -9.74 4.33
C VAL A 261 5.54 -10.35 2.98
N ALA A 262 5.49 -11.67 2.88
CA ALA A 262 5.63 -12.42 1.63
C ALA A 262 4.84 -13.72 1.73
N SER A 263 4.30 -14.22 0.62
CA SER A 263 3.62 -15.53 0.58
C SER A 263 4.07 -16.36 -0.61
N LEU A 264 4.20 -17.67 -0.38
CA LEU A 264 4.44 -18.68 -1.41
C LEU A 264 3.24 -19.63 -1.43
N ARG A 265 2.27 -19.35 -2.30
CA ARG A 265 1.01 -20.10 -2.34
C ARG A 265 1.20 -21.57 -2.68
N SER A 266 2.10 -21.91 -3.60
CA SER A 266 2.36 -23.30 -4.03
C SER A 266 2.65 -24.25 -2.85
N ARG A 267 3.25 -23.71 -1.78
CA ARG A 267 3.57 -24.45 -0.54
C ARG A 267 2.74 -24.02 0.68
N ASN A 268 1.77 -23.14 0.51
CA ASN A 268 0.99 -22.53 1.60
C ASN A 268 1.83 -21.81 2.66
N LEU A 269 2.99 -21.27 2.28
CA LEU A 269 3.88 -20.61 3.22
C LEU A 269 3.59 -19.11 3.30
N LEU A 270 3.69 -18.58 4.51
CA LEU A 270 3.59 -17.16 4.79
C LEU A 270 4.77 -16.73 5.67
N ALA A 271 5.48 -15.70 5.23
CA ALA A 271 6.51 -15.05 6.02
C ALA A 271 6.10 -13.62 6.36
N PHE A 272 6.33 -13.21 7.61
CA PHE A 272 6.06 -11.86 8.07
C PHE A 272 7.11 -11.41 9.09
N GLY A 273 7.44 -10.12 9.06
CA GLY A 273 8.53 -9.54 9.84
C GLY A 273 8.12 -8.30 10.61
N CYS A 274 8.84 -7.99 11.67
CA CYS A 274 8.65 -6.81 12.51
C CYS A 274 9.99 -6.16 12.87
N GLU A 275 9.96 -5.20 13.78
CA GLU A 275 11.15 -4.52 14.28
C GLU A 275 12.12 -5.44 15.06
N TYR A 276 11.64 -6.59 15.54
CA TYR A 276 12.43 -7.52 16.37
C TYR A 276 12.97 -8.73 15.61
N GLY A 277 12.39 -9.07 14.46
CA GLY A 277 12.71 -10.31 13.77
C GLY A 277 11.64 -10.73 12.77
N PHE A 278 11.63 -12.00 12.40
CA PHE A 278 10.67 -12.56 11.44
C PHE A 278 10.20 -13.95 11.83
N VAL A 279 9.03 -14.30 11.31
CA VAL A 279 8.41 -15.61 11.42
C VAL A 279 8.04 -16.11 10.03
N MET A 280 8.15 -17.41 9.80
CA MET A 280 7.51 -18.09 8.69
C MET A 280 6.70 -19.27 9.21
N CYS A 281 5.49 -19.41 8.69
CA CYS A 281 4.58 -20.50 9.03
C CYS A 281 3.97 -21.14 7.79
N ASP A 282 3.47 -22.37 7.97
CA ASP A 282 2.58 -23.03 7.03
C ASP A 282 1.13 -22.66 7.39
N LEU A 283 0.39 -22.12 6.43
CA LEU A 283 -1.00 -21.68 6.62
C LEU A 283 -1.98 -22.84 6.86
N LYS A 284 -1.70 -24.03 6.32
CA LYS A 284 -2.56 -25.21 6.47
C LYS A 284 -2.34 -25.91 7.80
N SER A 285 -1.10 -26.29 8.10
CA SER A 285 -0.78 -26.95 9.39
C SER A 285 -0.82 -25.97 10.56
N ARG A 286 -0.64 -24.67 10.29
CA ARG A 286 -0.49 -23.57 11.27
C ARG A 286 0.78 -23.69 12.11
N GLU A 287 1.72 -24.54 11.69
CA GLU A 287 3.00 -24.72 12.38
C GLU A 287 3.97 -23.58 12.08
N THR A 288 4.83 -23.28 13.06
CA THR A 288 5.93 -22.33 12.89
C THR A 288 7.12 -23.06 12.29
N LEU A 289 7.56 -22.64 11.10
CA LEU A 289 8.72 -23.22 10.43
C LEU A 289 10.01 -22.46 10.75
N ILE A 290 9.92 -21.13 10.83
CA ILE A 290 11.03 -20.26 11.23
C ILE A 290 10.50 -19.27 12.26
N SER A 291 11.21 -19.13 13.38
CA SER A 291 11.08 -17.97 14.26
C SER A 291 12.48 -17.48 14.62
N ARG A 292 12.80 -16.24 14.24
CA ARG A 292 14.14 -15.68 14.47
C ARG A 292 14.04 -14.27 15.05
N CYS A 293 14.47 -14.16 16.31
CA CYS A 293 14.73 -12.88 16.96
C CYS A 293 16.08 -12.32 16.54
N LEU A 294 16.12 -11.04 16.19
CA LEU A 294 17.30 -10.30 15.71
C LEU A 294 17.77 -9.22 16.69
N ILE A 295 17.12 -9.07 17.85
CA ILE A 295 17.53 -8.13 18.90
C ILE A 295 18.81 -8.66 19.56
N THR A 296 19.80 -7.79 19.75
CA THR A 296 20.99 -8.13 20.53
C THR A 296 20.83 -7.69 22.00
N LEU A 297 21.37 -8.43 22.97
CA LEU A 297 21.37 -8.07 24.41
C LEU A 297 21.86 -6.62 24.68
N LYS A 298 22.77 -6.11 23.84
CA LYS A 298 23.29 -4.74 23.93
C LYS A 298 22.22 -3.67 23.62
N GLU A 299 21.27 -3.97 22.73
CA GLU A 299 20.18 -3.06 22.35
C GLU A 299 19.08 -2.99 23.42
N LEU A 300 18.90 -4.05 24.22
CA LEU A 300 17.90 -4.09 25.29
C LEU A 300 18.17 -3.05 26.40
N GLY A 301 19.44 -2.70 26.63
CA GLY A 301 19.85 -1.65 27.57
C GLY A 301 19.59 -0.22 27.07
N ASP A 302 19.81 0.03 25.79
CA ASP A 302 19.72 1.37 25.17
C ASP A 302 18.28 1.84 24.87
N VAL A 303 17.31 0.92 24.76
CA VAL A 303 15.89 1.28 24.54
C VAL A 303 15.33 2.12 25.72
N SER A 304 15.84 1.91 26.93
CA SER A 304 15.42 2.66 28.13
C SER A 304 15.85 4.13 28.11
N THR A 305 16.98 4.45 27.48
CA THR A 305 17.53 5.81 27.40
C THR A 305 17.01 6.55 26.16
N LEU A 306 16.90 5.86 25.01
CA LEU A 306 16.43 6.43 23.73
C LEU A 306 14.94 6.82 23.72
N SER A 307 14.09 6.11 24.48
CA SER A 307 12.67 6.46 24.63
C SER A 307 12.47 7.86 25.24
N ARG A 308 13.31 8.26 26.20
CA ARG A 308 13.31 9.60 26.81
C ARG A 308 13.77 10.68 25.83
N PHE A 309 14.79 10.40 25.02
CA PHE A 309 15.28 11.33 24.01
C PHE A 309 14.32 11.52 22.83
N LYS A 310 13.62 10.47 22.38
CA LYS A 310 12.58 10.56 21.34
C LYS A 310 11.38 11.39 21.81
N SER A 311 10.98 11.26 23.08
CA SER A 311 9.93 12.08 23.70
C SER A 311 10.32 13.55 23.80
N MET A 312 11.55 13.86 24.24
CA MET A 312 12.05 15.24 24.33
C MET A 312 12.17 15.94 22.97
N LYS A 313 12.66 15.24 21.94
CA LYS A 313 12.81 15.83 20.59
C LYS A 313 11.47 16.10 19.91
N LYS A 314 10.43 15.28 20.20
CA LYS A 314 9.04 15.53 19.79
C LYS A 314 8.43 16.74 20.54
N SER A 315 8.63 16.83 21.85
CA SER A 315 8.18 17.96 22.70
C SER A 315 8.81 19.31 22.28
N ILE A 316 10.11 19.30 21.97
CA ILE A 316 10.84 20.50 21.53
C ILE A 316 10.34 21.01 20.17
N ARG A 317 10.08 20.12 19.19
CA ARG A 317 9.50 20.54 17.90
C ARG A 317 8.07 21.10 18.03
N GLN A 318 7.28 20.60 18.99
CA GLN A 318 5.94 21.15 19.24
C GLN A 318 5.99 22.51 19.97
N SER A 319 6.93 22.72 20.88
CA SER A 319 7.05 23.99 21.62
C SER A 319 7.54 25.14 20.74
N PHE A 320 8.45 24.89 19.77
CA PHE A 320 8.86 25.91 18.81
C PHE A 320 7.76 26.29 17.80
N ARG A 321 6.82 25.38 17.51
CA ARG A 321 5.68 25.65 16.61
C ARG A 321 4.57 26.46 17.29
N ARG A 322 4.49 26.42 18.62
CA ARG A 322 3.53 27.20 19.42
C ARG A 322 4.01 28.60 19.80
N LYS A 323 5.31 28.90 19.71
CA LYS A 323 5.85 30.23 20.00
C LYS A 323 6.36 30.95 18.75
N LYS A 324 5.44 31.50 17.95
CA LYS A 324 5.71 32.74 17.19
C LYS A 324 4.43 33.46 16.75
N LYS A 325 3.83 34.22 17.68
CA LYS A 325 3.16 35.50 17.43
C LYS A 325 3.19 36.28 18.74
N VAL A 326 4.23 37.10 18.89
CA VAL A 326 4.26 38.17 19.90
C VAL A 326 3.77 39.43 19.17
N PRO A 327 2.79 40.17 19.71
CA PRO A 327 2.40 41.46 19.14
C PRO A 327 3.54 42.45 19.39
N GLN A 328 4.11 43.03 18.34
CA GLN A 328 4.95 44.22 18.49
C GLN A 328 4.04 45.45 18.52
N THR A 329 4.03 46.09 19.68
CA THR A 329 3.60 47.47 19.93
C THR A 329 4.53 48.45 19.19
N GLY A 330 3.97 49.44 18.49
CA GLY A 330 4.76 50.60 18.04
C GLY A 330 4.28 51.37 16.79
N ASN A 331 3.22 52.16 16.96
CA ASN A 331 2.91 53.48 16.37
C ASN A 331 2.73 53.77 14.85
N ASN A 332 1.49 54.25 14.60
CA ASN A 332 1.03 55.39 13.79
C ASN A 332 0.84 55.25 12.26
N CYS A 333 -0.42 55.28 11.81
CA CYS A 333 -1.02 56.42 11.10
C CYS A 333 -2.54 56.26 10.89
N THR A 334 -3.21 57.41 10.92
CA THR A 334 -4.65 57.72 10.98
C THR A 334 -5.40 57.54 9.65
N GLY A 335 -6.67 57.11 9.70
CA GLY A 335 -7.63 57.22 8.59
C GLY A 335 -8.95 56.48 8.88
N ALA A 336 -10.05 57.22 9.00
CA ALA A 336 -11.36 56.80 9.48
C ALA A 336 -12.17 55.92 8.51
N ALA A 337 -12.99 54.99 9.03
CA ALA A 337 -14.44 54.90 8.76
C ALA A 337 -15.11 53.68 9.43
N CYS A 338 -16.21 53.99 10.13
CA CYS A 338 -17.45 53.22 10.30
C CYS A 338 -17.47 51.94 11.15
N SER A 339 -17.88 52.14 12.40
CA SER A 339 -18.55 51.21 13.30
C SER A 339 -19.97 50.87 12.84
N THR A 340 -20.30 49.58 12.78
CA THR A 340 -21.66 49.07 13.02
C THR A 340 -21.56 47.76 13.79
N ASN A 341 -22.32 47.72 14.89
CA ASN A 341 -22.44 46.64 15.86
C ASN A 341 -23.29 45.47 15.32
N ASN A 342 -23.19 44.32 16.00
CA ASN A 342 -24.07 43.14 16.00
C ASN A 342 -23.88 42.18 14.79
N ASP A 343 -23.78 40.86 14.92
CA ASP A 343 -24.26 39.93 15.95
C ASP A 343 -23.28 38.78 16.15
N ASP A 344 -23.18 38.34 17.41
CA ASP A 344 -22.69 37.04 17.83
C ASP A 344 -23.55 35.93 17.18
N LEU A 345 -23.09 35.40 16.06
CA LEU A 345 -23.48 34.08 15.58
C LEU A 345 -22.37 33.12 15.99
N ASP A 346 -22.52 32.58 17.20
CA ASP A 346 -21.89 31.34 17.64
C ASP A 346 -22.23 30.25 16.62
N GLU A 347 -21.36 30.08 15.61
CA GLU A 347 -21.28 28.85 14.85
C GLU A 347 -20.92 27.73 15.83
N LEU A 348 -21.95 27.01 16.26
CA LEU A 348 -21.88 25.63 16.75
C LEU A 348 -21.27 24.73 15.66
N ARG A 349 -19.98 24.92 15.36
CA ARG A 349 -19.18 23.89 14.71
C ARG A 349 -19.05 22.76 15.74
N PRO A 350 -19.48 21.53 15.44
CA PRO A 350 -19.12 20.38 16.26
C PRO A 350 -17.61 20.44 16.44
N VAL A 351 -17.14 20.37 17.69
CA VAL A 351 -15.72 20.42 18.02
C VAL A 351 -15.00 19.36 17.19
N GLU A 352 -14.42 19.78 16.06
CA GLU A 352 -13.60 18.92 15.21
C GLU A 352 -12.41 18.51 16.07
N ARG A 353 -12.48 17.33 16.65
CA ARG A 353 -11.33 16.69 17.28
C ARG A 353 -10.29 16.50 16.17
N GLN A 354 -9.37 17.45 16.08
CA GLN A 354 -8.23 17.37 15.18
C GLN A 354 -7.51 16.04 15.42
N ILE A 355 -7.33 15.32 14.33
CA ILE A 355 -6.91 13.93 14.36
C ILE A 355 -5.41 13.88 14.55
N ILE A 356 -5.01 13.28 15.67
CA ILE A 356 -3.61 13.10 16.06
C ILE A 356 -2.86 12.22 15.04
N SER A 357 -3.54 11.31 14.33
CA SER A 357 -2.93 10.39 13.36
C SER A 357 -2.54 11.02 12.01
N ARG A 358 -3.18 12.11 11.56
CA ARG A 358 -2.81 12.76 10.29
C ARG A 358 -1.49 13.54 10.41
N ASN A 359 -1.12 13.95 11.62
CA ASN A 359 0.16 14.61 11.92
C ASN A 359 1.32 13.63 12.16
N GLU A 360 1.03 12.40 12.59
CA GLU A 360 2.00 11.31 12.55
C GLU A 360 1.97 10.69 11.16
N ALA A 361 2.64 11.33 10.19
CA ALA A 361 2.79 10.70 8.87
C ALA A 361 3.26 9.24 9.09
N PRO A 362 2.60 8.22 8.52
CA PRO A 362 3.01 6.82 8.68
C PRO A 362 4.46 6.58 8.23
N PHE A 363 5.01 7.52 7.44
CA PHE A 363 6.38 7.56 6.97
C PHE A 363 7.40 8.21 7.93
N ASN A 364 6.96 8.79 9.06
CA ASN A 364 7.78 9.48 10.07
C ASN A 364 7.91 8.70 11.40
N VAL A 365 7.94 7.37 11.33
CA VAL A 365 8.47 6.56 12.44
C VAL A 365 9.98 6.79 12.43
N GLY A 366 10.56 7.27 13.55
CA GLY A 366 12.01 7.51 13.63
C GLY A 366 12.83 6.27 13.23
N ASP A 367 14.12 6.45 12.93
CA ASP A 367 14.96 5.40 12.33
C ASP A 367 14.72 4.02 12.98
N PRO A 368 14.27 3.02 12.18
CA PRO A 368 14.01 1.68 12.69
C PRO A 368 15.24 1.09 13.38
N PRO A 369 15.07 0.18 14.35
CA PRO A 369 16.20 -0.51 14.94
C PRO A 369 16.94 -1.35 13.89
N ILE A 370 18.21 -1.67 14.14
CA ILE A 370 19.07 -2.47 13.24
C ILE A 370 18.45 -3.86 13.00
N SER A 371 17.78 -4.40 14.01
CA SER A 371 17.04 -5.67 13.98
C SER A 371 15.81 -5.67 13.07
N ALA A 372 15.31 -4.49 12.66
CA ALA A 372 14.05 -4.41 11.92
C ALA A 372 14.14 -5.08 10.56
N VAL A 373 13.16 -5.92 10.26
CA VAL A 373 13.03 -6.56 8.95
C VAL A 373 12.47 -5.54 7.96
N ARG A 374 13.15 -5.36 6.83
CA ARG A 374 12.77 -4.35 5.82
C ARG A 374 12.11 -4.97 4.60
N VAL A 375 12.55 -6.17 4.22
CA VAL A 375 12.04 -6.89 3.06
C VAL A 375 12.07 -8.40 3.30
N LEU A 376 11.01 -9.07 2.83
CA LEU A 376 10.88 -10.52 2.74
C LEU A 376 10.52 -10.85 1.29
N ARG A 377 11.18 -11.83 0.69
CA ARG A 377 10.89 -12.22 -0.69
C ARG A 377 11.16 -13.71 -0.91
N PHE A 378 10.21 -14.39 -1.55
CA PHE A 378 10.43 -15.75 -2.04
C PHE A 378 11.05 -15.71 -3.43
N PHE A 379 12.02 -16.60 -3.67
CA PHE A 379 12.60 -16.84 -4.99
C PHE A 379 12.68 -18.33 -5.28
N HIS A 380 12.46 -18.69 -6.54
CA HIS A 380 12.76 -20.01 -7.07
C HIS A 380 14.08 -19.93 -7.87
N THR A 381 15.20 -20.28 -7.23
CA THR A 381 16.56 -19.96 -7.73
C THR A 381 17.58 -21.02 -7.35
N SER A 382 18.73 -21.02 -8.02
CA SER A 382 19.82 -21.97 -7.82
C SER A 382 20.69 -21.59 -6.61
N ILE A 383 20.15 -21.72 -5.38
CA ILE A 383 20.86 -21.35 -4.14
C ILE A 383 21.62 -22.52 -3.49
N LEU A 384 21.12 -23.75 -3.62
CA LEU A 384 21.78 -24.96 -3.09
C LEU A 384 22.71 -25.63 -4.11
N SER A 385 22.32 -25.62 -5.39
CA SER A 385 23.03 -26.26 -6.49
C SER A 385 23.11 -25.31 -7.68
N ILE A 386 24.03 -25.57 -8.61
CA ILE A 386 24.08 -24.92 -9.94
C ILE A 386 23.14 -25.59 -10.96
N THR A 387 22.71 -26.84 -10.71
CA THR A 387 21.92 -27.65 -11.67
C THR A 387 20.43 -27.65 -11.36
N SER A 388 20.03 -27.35 -10.13
CA SER A 388 18.64 -27.34 -9.70
C SER A 388 18.27 -26.02 -9.04
N ARG A 389 17.03 -25.60 -9.25
CA ARG A 389 16.42 -24.47 -8.56
C ARG A 389 15.61 -24.98 -7.39
N THR A 390 15.62 -24.21 -6.31
CA THR A 390 14.86 -24.50 -5.09
C THR A 390 14.11 -23.26 -4.65
N ASP A 391 12.96 -23.45 -4.02
CA ASP A 391 12.28 -22.33 -3.38
C ASP A 391 13.11 -21.86 -2.18
N SER A 392 13.16 -20.56 -1.99
CA SER A 392 13.99 -19.94 -0.96
C SER A 392 13.35 -18.66 -0.44
N LEU A 393 13.47 -18.42 0.87
CA LEU A 393 13.06 -17.19 1.52
C LEU A 393 14.28 -16.30 1.78
N TRP A 394 14.19 -15.06 1.34
CA TRP A 394 15.22 -14.04 1.50
C TRP A 394 14.74 -12.92 2.39
N ILE A 395 15.56 -12.56 3.37
CA ILE A 395 15.24 -11.57 4.39
C ILE A 395 16.33 -10.50 4.39
N GLY A 396 15.92 -9.23 4.33
CA GLY A 396 16.83 -8.08 4.45
C GLY A 396 16.49 -7.25 5.68
N THR A 397 17.50 -6.90 6.47
CA THR A 397 17.32 -6.11 7.69
C THR A 397 17.73 -4.65 7.53
N ASN A 398 17.34 -3.84 8.49
CA ASN A 398 17.75 -2.44 8.60
C ASN A 398 19.25 -2.29 8.90
N GLY A 399 19.87 -3.29 9.54
CA GLY A 399 21.30 -3.35 9.81
C GLY A 399 22.19 -3.80 8.66
N GLY A 400 21.64 -4.02 7.46
CA GLY A 400 22.41 -4.53 6.33
C GLY A 400 22.78 -6.01 6.44
N VAL A 401 21.95 -6.81 7.12
CA VAL A 401 22.10 -8.27 7.19
C VAL A 401 21.11 -8.92 6.23
N ILE A 402 21.57 -9.95 5.51
CA ILE A 402 20.77 -10.72 4.56
C ILE A 402 20.78 -12.18 5.01
N PHE A 403 19.59 -12.75 5.17
CA PHE A 403 19.42 -14.18 5.42
C PHE A 403 18.80 -14.84 4.19
N ALA A 404 19.29 -16.03 3.84
CA ALA A 404 18.73 -16.86 2.78
C ALA A 404 18.44 -18.25 3.33
N TYR A 405 17.17 -18.64 3.32
CA TYR A 405 16.70 -19.96 3.70
C TYR A 405 16.29 -20.74 2.45
N ALA A 406 16.72 -21.98 2.31
CA ALA A 406 16.19 -22.88 1.29
C ALA A 406 15.04 -23.71 1.88
N ILE A 407 14.04 -23.97 1.05
CA ILE A 407 12.84 -24.72 1.40
C ILE A 407 12.97 -26.09 0.75
N LEU A 408 13.04 -27.13 1.58
CA LEU A 408 13.24 -28.50 1.16
C LEU A 408 11.90 -29.21 0.96
N ASP A 409 11.83 -30.10 -0.02
CA ASP A 409 10.63 -30.89 -0.32
C ASP A 409 10.52 -32.14 0.58
N ASP A 410 11.64 -32.78 0.91
CA ASP A 410 11.68 -34.11 1.56
C ASP A 410 11.92 -34.05 3.08
N ALA A 411 11.55 -32.95 3.74
CA ALA A 411 11.76 -32.82 5.18
C ALA A 411 10.73 -33.67 5.96
N LEU A 412 11.23 -34.56 6.83
CA LEU A 412 10.40 -35.41 7.69
C LEU A 412 9.80 -34.67 8.88
N LYS A 413 10.43 -33.58 9.30
CA LYS A 413 9.99 -32.75 10.43
C LYS A 413 9.76 -31.30 10.00
N PRO A 414 8.77 -30.60 10.58
CA PRO A 414 8.49 -29.20 10.24
C PRO A 414 9.70 -28.27 10.41
N GLU A 415 10.52 -28.48 11.44
CA GLU A 415 11.74 -27.69 11.67
C GLU A 415 12.81 -27.85 10.58
N ASP A 416 12.81 -28.98 9.86
CA ASP A 416 13.79 -29.30 8.82
C ASP A 416 13.36 -28.81 7.43
N VAL A 417 12.11 -28.36 7.28
CA VAL A 417 11.56 -27.85 6.00
C VAL A 417 12.38 -26.66 5.50
N CYS A 418 12.94 -25.85 6.41
CA CYS A 418 13.57 -24.58 6.08
C CYS A 418 14.97 -24.45 6.67
N ILE A 419 15.99 -24.56 5.82
CA ILE A 419 17.40 -24.53 6.24
C ILE A 419 18.05 -23.19 5.95
N LEU A 420 18.78 -22.63 6.92
CA LEU A 420 19.58 -21.42 6.70
C LEU A 420 20.80 -21.77 5.82
N VAL A 421 20.86 -21.21 4.62
CA VAL A 421 21.96 -21.46 3.68
C VAL A 421 23.05 -20.39 3.79
N LYS A 422 22.64 -19.12 3.89
CA LYS A 422 23.57 -17.99 3.97
C LYS A 422 23.08 -16.91 4.93
N GLU A 423 24.04 -16.32 5.62
CA GLU A 423 23.91 -15.12 6.41
C GLU A 423 25.02 -14.15 5.99
N VAL A 424 24.64 -13.05 5.34
CA VAL A 424 25.58 -12.10 4.75
C VAL A 424 25.46 -10.76 5.47
N HIS A 425 26.54 -10.33 6.10
CA HIS A 425 26.66 -9.02 6.73
C HIS A 425 27.32 -8.04 5.77
N LEU A 426 26.59 -7.00 5.36
CA LEU A 426 27.13 -5.95 4.51
C LEU A 426 28.03 -5.02 5.33
N GLN A 427 29.23 -4.75 4.81
CA GLN A 427 30.24 -3.94 5.52
C GLN A 427 29.76 -2.52 5.87
N HIS A 428 28.95 -1.92 5.00
CA HIS A 428 28.43 -0.57 5.20
C HIS A 428 27.20 -0.52 6.13
N ARG A 429 26.61 -1.68 6.49
CA ARG A 429 25.48 -1.81 7.44
C ARG A 429 24.24 -0.96 7.13
N ALA A 430 24.09 -0.53 5.88
CA ALA A 430 22.93 0.27 5.48
C ALA A 430 21.69 -0.62 5.30
N PRO A 431 20.47 -0.08 5.50
CA PRO A 431 19.24 -0.85 5.39
C PRO A 431 19.08 -1.50 4.02
N VAL A 432 18.72 -2.79 4.00
CA VAL A 432 18.36 -3.50 2.78
C VAL A 432 16.95 -3.08 2.37
N ILE A 433 16.80 -2.60 1.13
CA ILE A 433 15.54 -2.04 0.61
C ILE A 433 14.75 -3.09 -0.16
N ASP A 434 15.40 -3.79 -1.09
CA ASP A 434 14.77 -4.86 -1.87
C ASP A 434 15.82 -5.80 -2.49
N PHE A 435 15.34 -6.89 -3.07
CA PHE A 435 16.10 -7.89 -3.81
C PHE A 435 15.55 -8.08 -5.22
N THR A 436 16.42 -8.42 -6.16
CA THR A 436 16.03 -8.93 -7.47
C THR A 436 16.91 -10.09 -7.85
N CYS A 437 16.32 -11.25 -8.17
CA CYS A 437 17.03 -12.30 -8.87
C CYS A 437 16.96 -12.01 -10.37
N ALA A 438 18.12 -11.88 -11.02
CA ALA A 438 18.21 -11.64 -12.44
C ALA A 438 18.93 -12.82 -13.11
N THR A 439 18.27 -13.43 -14.10
CA THR A 439 18.92 -14.29 -15.08
C THR A 439 19.61 -13.41 -16.12
N VAL A 440 20.86 -13.75 -16.47
CA VAL A 440 21.52 -13.13 -17.61
C VAL A 440 20.94 -13.78 -18.87
N ASP A 441 19.83 -13.23 -19.36
CA ASP A 441 19.17 -13.74 -20.57
C ASP A 441 20.06 -13.44 -21.80
N GLY A 442 20.29 -14.47 -22.61
CA GLY A 442 21.40 -14.60 -23.56
C GLY A 442 21.42 -13.70 -24.80
N PHE A 443 20.75 -12.54 -24.82
CA PHE A 443 20.84 -11.62 -25.96
C PHE A 443 22.06 -10.69 -25.92
N GLN A 444 22.68 -10.48 -24.76
CA GLN A 444 23.96 -9.76 -24.66
C GLN A 444 25.06 -10.69 -24.14
N LEU A 445 25.87 -11.20 -25.08
CA LEU A 445 27.06 -12.00 -24.80
C LEU A 445 28.12 -11.16 -24.07
N ILE A 446 28.09 -11.14 -22.74
CA ILE A 446 29.33 -11.02 -21.98
C ILE A 446 29.92 -12.43 -21.87
N LYS A 447 31.03 -12.68 -22.59
CA LYS A 447 31.77 -13.96 -22.52
C LYS A 447 32.00 -14.35 -21.05
N GLY A 448 31.53 -15.53 -20.65
CA GLY A 448 31.73 -16.11 -19.31
C GLY A 448 30.60 -15.90 -18.28
N LEU A 449 29.49 -15.22 -18.62
CA LEU A 449 28.35 -14.99 -17.71
C LEU A 449 27.03 -15.65 -18.17
N THR A 450 27.03 -16.35 -19.30
CA THR A 450 25.85 -17.01 -19.88
C THR A 450 25.32 -18.09 -18.94
N GLY A 451 24.06 -17.96 -18.52
CA GLY A 451 23.37 -18.96 -17.70
C GLY A 451 23.59 -18.85 -16.18
N THR A 452 24.36 -17.86 -15.69
CA THR A 452 24.57 -17.68 -14.25
C THR A 452 23.50 -16.75 -13.65
N GLU A 453 22.81 -17.23 -12.61
CA GLU A 453 21.88 -16.41 -11.83
C GLU A 453 22.65 -15.48 -10.90
N ARG A 454 22.12 -14.27 -10.73
CA ARG A 454 22.68 -13.31 -9.78
C ARG A 454 21.59 -12.68 -8.94
N LEU A 455 21.92 -12.49 -7.67
CA LEU A 455 21.15 -11.69 -6.75
C LEU A 455 21.64 -10.25 -6.81
N ILE A 456 20.73 -9.33 -7.09
CA ILE A 456 20.96 -7.89 -6.96
C ILE A 456 20.33 -7.46 -5.63
N VAL A 457 21.16 -6.86 -4.77
CA VAL A 457 20.78 -6.33 -3.47
C VAL A 457 20.79 -4.82 -3.56
N TYR A 458 19.66 -4.22 -3.22
CA TYR A 458 19.54 -2.76 -3.08
C TYR A 458 19.55 -2.42 -1.60
N THR A 459 20.45 -1.53 -1.21
CA THR A 459 20.48 -0.94 0.12
C THR A 459 20.29 0.57 0.01
N GLU A 460 20.05 1.27 1.12
CA GLU A 460 19.95 2.75 1.06
C GLU A 460 21.20 3.42 0.46
N GLU A 461 22.37 2.76 0.51
CA GLU A 461 23.64 3.35 0.09
C GLU A 461 24.29 2.74 -1.15
N GLN A 462 23.98 1.48 -1.48
CA GLN A 462 24.69 0.73 -2.52
C GLN A 462 23.77 -0.21 -3.29
N ILE A 463 24.08 -0.39 -4.57
CA ILE A 463 23.64 -1.52 -5.38
C ILE A 463 24.79 -2.53 -5.40
N LYS A 464 24.54 -3.76 -4.95
CA LYS A 464 25.56 -4.81 -4.92
C LYS A 464 25.02 -6.09 -5.52
N THR A 465 25.82 -6.76 -6.33
CA THR A 465 25.42 -8.02 -6.97
C THR A 465 26.24 -9.20 -6.43
N PHE A 466 25.61 -10.37 -6.37
CA PHE A 466 26.19 -11.61 -5.90
C PHE A 466 25.89 -12.74 -6.90
N ALA A 467 26.86 -13.60 -7.18
CA ALA A 467 26.67 -14.75 -8.05
C ALA A 467 26.06 -15.92 -7.25
N LEU A 468 25.00 -16.55 -7.78
CA LEU A 468 24.37 -17.73 -7.20
C LEU A 468 24.97 -19.02 -7.80
N PRO A 469 25.10 -20.11 -7.02
CA PRO A 469 24.75 -20.27 -5.60
C PRO A 469 25.80 -19.70 -4.62
N THR A 470 27.00 -19.38 -5.10
CA THR A 470 28.17 -19.12 -4.22
C THR A 470 28.00 -17.94 -3.26
N MET A 471 27.09 -17.01 -3.57
CA MET A 471 26.90 -15.75 -2.87
C MET A 471 28.18 -14.92 -2.74
N LYS A 472 29.11 -15.08 -3.69
CA LYS A 472 30.30 -14.24 -3.80
C LYS A 472 29.93 -12.91 -4.47
N PRO A 473 30.39 -11.76 -3.94
CA PRO A 473 30.18 -10.46 -4.58
C PRO A 473 30.76 -10.47 -6.00
N THR A 474 30.02 -9.95 -6.97
CA THR A 474 30.54 -9.75 -8.32
C THR A 474 31.18 -8.36 -8.47
N ARG A 475 31.81 -8.12 -9.63
CA ARG A 475 32.38 -6.80 -9.97
C ARG A 475 31.34 -5.70 -10.13
N PHE A 476 30.09 -6.05 -10.43
CA PHE A 476 29.04 -5.06 -10.71
C PHE A 476 28.46 -4.53 -9.39
N ARG A 477 28.85 -3.30 -9.06
CA ARG A 477 28.40 -2.59 -7.86
C ARG A 477 28.32 -1.09 -8.14
N TYR A 478 27.47 -0.39 -7.40
CA TYR A 478 27.38 1.05 -7.44
C TYR A 478 27.29 1.61 -6.01
N LYS A 479 28.24 2.46 -5.62
CA LYS A 479 28.25 3.12 -4.30
C LYS A 479 27.36 4.37 -4.38
N PHE A 480 26.05 4.15 -4.45
CA PHE A 480 25.05 5.17 -4.75
C PHE A 480 25.21 6.45 -3.91
N THR A 481 25.20 6.36 -2.58
CA THR A 481 25.36 7.56 -1.72
C THR A 481 26.72 8.22 -1.88
N GLY A 482 27.78 7.43 -2.09
CA GLY A 482 29.13 7.95 -2.26
C GLY A 482 29.35 8.69 -3.58
N VAL A 483 28.59 8.34 -4.62
CA VAL A 483 28.68 8.95 -5.95
C VAL A 483 27.67 10.07 -6.13
N GLU A 484 26.42 9.86 -5.72
CA GLU A 484 25.30 10.79 -5.97
C GLU A 484 24.98 11.71 -4.79
N GLY A 485 25.41 11.38 -3.56
CA GLY A 485 24.97 12.07 -2.35
C GLY A 485 23.49 11.82 -1.96
N SER A 486 22.77 11.04 -2.76
CA SER A 486 21.38 10.62 -2.53
C SER A 486 21.31 9.21 -1.93
N ARG A 487 20.19 8.89 -1.25
CA ARG A 487 19.91 7.55 -0.70
C ARG A 487 18.79 6.87 -1.47
N ILE A 488 18.92 5.57 -1.67
CA ILE A 488 17.93 4.72 -2.33
C ILE A 488 16.71 4.55 -1.41
N ARG A 489 15.51 4.81 -1.92
CA ARG A 489 14.23 4.60 -1.21
C ARG A 489 13.45 3.42 -1.75
N LYS A 490 13.42 3.24 -3.07
CA LYS A 490 12.82 2.09 -3.75
C LYS A 490 13.67 1.70 -4.94
N ALA A 491 13.66 0.42 -5.27
CA ALA A 491 14.31 -0.12 -6.44
C ALA A 491 13.40 -1.18 -7.06
N GLN A 492 13.34 -1.24 -8.39
CA GLN A 492 12.54 -2.24 -9.09
C GLN A 492 13.21 -2.63 -10.41
N LEU A 493 13.03 -3.89 -10.81
CA LEU A 493 13.42 -4.36 -12.12
C LEU A 493 12.33 -3.98 -13.14
N LEU A 494 12.75 -3.37 -14.24
CA LEU A 494 11.91 -3.00 -15.37
C LEU A 494 12.27 -3.82 -16.59
N THR A 495 11.29 -4.06 -17.45
CA THR A 495 11.51 -4.57 -18.80
C THR A 495 11.02 -3.51 -19.79
N LEU A 496 11.96 -2.83 -20.45
CA LEU A 496 11.64 -1.80 -21.43
C LEU A 496 11.79 -2.36 -22.85
N ARG A 497 10.80 -2.09 -23.69
CA ARG A 497 10.77 -2.53 -25.09
C ARG A 497 11.24 -1.43 -26.03
N SER A 498 11.92 -1.80 -27.10
CA SER A 498 12.33 -0.86 -28.14
C SER A 498 11.13 -0.37 -28.94
N THR A 499 11.11 0.94 -29.22
CA THR A 499 10.11 1.56 -30.11
C THR A 499 10.27 1.12 -31.56
N ALA A 500 11.51 0.82 -31.99
CA ALA A 500 11.81 0.37 -33.34
C ALA A 500 11.43 -1.10 -33.58
N ASN A 501 11.52 -1.94 -32.54
CA ASN A 501 11.15 -3.35 -32.64
C ASN A 501 10.60 -3.86 -31.30
N ARG A 502 9.29 -4.12 -31.23
CA ARG A 502 8.59 -4.58 -30.02
C ARG A 502 9.04 -5.95 -29.50
N LYS A 503 9.75 -6.74 -30.32
CA LYS A 503 10.35 -8.02 -29.91
C LYS A 503 11.67 -7.82 -29.15
N LEU A 504 12.32 -6.67 -29.32
CA LEU A 504 13.53 -6.32 -28.58
C LEU A 504 13.13 -5.69 -27.26
N TYR A 505 13.60 -6.30 -26.17
CA TYR A 505 13.43 -5.79 -24.82
C TYR A 505 14.76 -5.89 -24.06
N GLU A 506 14.95 -4.96 -23.13
CA GLU A 506 16.09 -4.97 -22.22
C GLU A 506 15.60 -4.76 -20.79
N LYS A 507 16.32 -5.39 -19.85
CA LYS A 507 16.05 -5.28 -18.42
C LYS A 507 16.84 -4.12 -17.82
N PHE A 508 16.14 -3.25 -17.10
CA PHE A 508 16.72 -2.11 -16.39
C PHE A 508 16.39 -2.19 -14.91
N ILE A 509 17.15 -1.46 -14.10
CA ILE A 509 16.85 -1.22 -12.69
C ILE A 509 16.47 0.24 -12.59
N VAL A 510 15.29 0.51 -12.05
CA VAL A 510 14.88 1.87 -11.68
C VAL A 510 15.07 2.07 -10.19
N ILE A 511 15.56 3.25 -9.81
CA ILE A 511 15.79 3.64 -8.42
C ILE A 511 15.11 4.96 -8.15
N ILE A 512 14.34 5.02 -7.06
CA ILE A 512 13.77 6.26 -6.52
C ILE A 512 14.60 6.68 -5.31
N THR A 513 15.00 7.95 -5.25
CA THR A 513 15.82 8.48 -4.16
C THR A 513 15.03 9.29 -3.13
N ASN A 514 15.66 9.57 -2.00
CA ASN A 514 15.14 10.47 -0.97
C ASN A 514 15.06 11.95 -1.41
N GLN A 515 15.57 12.30 -2.60
CA GLN A 515 15.53 13.65 -3.15
C GLN A 515 14.44 13.82 -4.23
N GLY A 516 13.63 12.78 -4.50
CA GLY A 516 12.61 12.84 -5.57
C GLY A 516 13.19 12.66 -6.96
N GLU A 517 14.34 11.99 -7.05
CA GLU A 517 15.01 11.64 -8.30
C GLU A 517 14.72 10.18 -8.66
N LEU A 518 14.70 9.92 -9.97
CA LEU A 518 14.60 8.61 -10.59
C LEU A 518 15.88 8.34 -11.39
N PHE A 519 16.52 7.21 -11.12
CA PHE A 519 17.69 6.74 -11.86
C PHE A 519 17.38 5.46 -12.60
N LEU A 520 17.90 5.32 -13.82
CA LEU A 520 17.82 4.10 -14.62
C LEU A 520 19.22 3.50 -14.80
N PHE A 521 19.38 2.24 -14.42
CA PHE A 521 20.61 1.47 -14.59
C PHE A 521 20.38 0.27 -15.51
N SER A 522 21.41 -0.12 -16.28
CA SER A 522 21.44 -1.44 -16.91
C SER A 522 21.26 -2.50 -15.83
N ALA A 523 20.31 -3.41 -15.98
CA ALA A 523 20.23 -4.51 -15.04
C ALA A 523 21.53 -5.32 -15.10
N LEU A 524 22.06 -5.59 -16.29
CA LEU A 524 23.22 -6.46 -16.51
C LEU A 524 24.51 -5.92 -15.90
N THR A 525 24.86 -4.67 -16.23
CA THR A 525 26.18 -4.09 -15.89
C THR A 525 26.14 -3.13 -14.71
N ILE A 526 24.96 -2.74 -14.23
CA ILE A 526 24.77 -1.67 -13.22
C ILE A 526 25.39 -0.35 -13.69
N LYS A 527 25.41 -0.11 -15.01
CA LYS A 527 25.78 1.18 -15.59
C LYS A 527 24.56 2.11 -15.58
N GLN A 528 24.72 3.33 -15.08
CA GLN A 528 23.69 4.36 -15.13
C GLN A 528 23.48 4.85 -16.57
N PHE A 529 22.22 5.02 -16.96
CA PHE A 529 21.82 5.59 -18.25
C PHE A 529 21.09 6.93 -18.12
N LEU A 530 20.28 7.08 -17.07
CA LEU A 530 19.36 8.21 -16.96
C LEU A 530 19.22 8.64 -15.50
N LYS A 531 19.08 9.96 -15.30
CA LYS A 531 18.73 10.61 -14.04
C LYS A 531 17.68 11.68 -14.34
N ILE A 532 16.51 11.59 -13.71
CA ILE A 532 15.40 12.52 -13.87
C ILE A 532 14.88 12.93 -12.49
N HIS A 533 14.36 14.14 -12.35
CA HIS A 533 13.64 14.58 -11.16
C HIS A 533 12.13 14.46 -11.42
N PHE A 534 11.40 13.73 -10.58
CA PHE A 534 9.95 13.55 -10.74
C PHE A 534 9.12 14.32 -9.70
N THR A 535 9.69 14.58 -8.52
CA THR A 535 9.10 15.46 -7.51
C THR A 535 10.19 16.15 -6.70
N LYS A 536 9.84 17.21 -5.97
CA LYS A 536 10.78 17.96 -5.12
C LYS A 536 11.19 17.12 -3.91
N ALA A 537 12.42 17.28 -3.44
CA ALA A 537 12.89 16.65 -2.20
C ALA A 537 12.04 16.96 -0.95
N SER A 538 11.32 18.09 -0.94
CA SER A 538 10.39 18.47 0.14
C SER A 538 9.09 17.65 0.13
N ASP A 539 8.74 17.02 -0.99
CA ASP A 539 7.54 16.21 -1.16
C ASP A 539 7.78 14.77 -0.65
N VAL A 540 7.93 14.64 0.66
CA VAL A 540 8.23 13.37 1.33
C VAL A 540 7.12 12.34 1.10
N GLU A 541 5.86 12.78 1.03
CA GLU A 541 4.70 11.92 0.80
C GLU A 541 4.65 11.40 -0.64
N GLY A 542 4.91 12.25 -1.64
CA GLY A 542 5.07 11.82 -3.02
C GLY A 542 6.20 10.81 -3.17
N ILE A 543 7.37 11.05 -2.56
CA ILE A 543 8.51 10.12 -2.61
C ILE A 543 8.16 8.78 -1.93
N ALA A 544 7.52 8.81 -0.77
CA ALA A 544 7.20 7.60 -0.01
C ALA A 544 6.11 6.75 -0.67
N SER A 545 5.10 7.40 -1.26
CA SER A 545 4.00 6.75 -1.98
C SER A 545 4.38 6.28 -3.39
N ALA A 546 5.48 6.79 -3.96
CA ALA A 546 5.87 6.49 -5.33
C ALA A 546 6.04 5.00 -5.60
N VAL A 547 5.28 4.42 -6.53
CA VAL A 547 5.37 3.02 -6.96
C VAL A 547 5.66 2.93 -8.45
N LEU A 548 6.26 1.83 -8.85
CA LEU A 548 6.76 1.62 -10.21
C LEU A 548 6.07 0.42 -10.86
N SER A 549 5.82 0.56 -12.15
CA SER A 549 5.33 -0.49 -13.04
C SER A 549 6.49 -1.21 -13.69
N GLU A 550 6.35 -2.52 -13.95
CA GLU A 550 7.36 -3.30 -14.69
C GLU A 550 7.64 -2.74 -16.08
N ASN A 551 6.68 -1.99 -16.64
CA ASN A 551 6.74 -1.36 -17.95
C ASN A 551 7.29 0.07 -17.91
N GLY A 552 7.81 0.55 -16.78
CA GLY A 552 8.46 1.86 -16.67
C GLY A 552 7.52 3.03 -16.39
N GLU A 553 6.37 2.78 -15.78
CA GLU A 553 5.48 3.83 -15.29
C GLU A 553 5.71 4.09 -13.81
N ILE A 554 5.47 5.32 -13.36
CA ILE A 554 5.55 5.74 -11.97
C ILE A 554 4.21 6.35 -11.56
N PHE A 555 3.75 6.01 -10.36
CA PHE A 555 2.57 6.58 -9.72
C PHE A 555 2.96 7.11 -8.36
N PHE A 556 2.61 8.34 -8.03
CA PHE A 556 2.90 8.91 -6.71
C PHE A 556 1.79 9.88 -6.28
N LEU A 557 1.53 9.98 -4.99
CA LEU A 557 0.54 10.90 -4.45
C LEU A 557 1.00 12.34 -4.61
N ARG A 558 0.06 13.22 -4.97
CA ARG A 558 0.27 14.67 -4.92
C ARG A 558 0.08 15.18 -3.49
N PRO A 559 0.60 16.38 -3.17
CA PRO A 559 0.34 17.02 -1.89
C PRO A 559 -1.16 17.07 -1.59
N GLY A 560 -1.58 16.53 -0.44
CA GLY A 560 -2.99 16.39 -0.06
C GLY A 560 -3.53 14.96 -0.12
N ALA A 561 -2.80 14.04 -0.77
CA ALA A 561 -3.09 12.60 -0.84
C ALA A 561 -4.41 12.21 -1.51
N SER A 562 -5.10 13.14 -2.18
CA SER A 562 -6.40 12.92 -2.84
C SER A 562 -6.30 12.56 -4.32
N GLU A 563 -5.10 12.59 -4.90
CA GLU A 563 -4.88 12.24 -6.30
C GLU A 563 -3.49 11.61 -6.52
N PHE A 564 -3.38 10.77 -7.55
CA PHE A 564 -2.11 10.24 -8.04
C PHE A 564 -1.66 10.98 -9.29
N GLN A 565 -0.38 11.31 -9.35
CA GLN A 565 0.29 11.68 -10.58
C GLN A 565 0.95 10.46 -11.20
N ARG A 566 0.59 10.16 -12.45
CA ARG A 566 1.22 9.12 -13.28
C ARG A 566 2.24 9.76 -14.21
N ALA A 567 3.43 9.19 -14.30
CA ALA A 567 4.42 9.53 -15.32
C ALA A 567 5.04 8.24 -15.91
N SER A 568 5.82 8.36 -16.99
CA SER A 568 6.47 7.22 -17.63
C SER A 568 7.89 7.54 -18.02
N VAL A 569 8.79 6.58 -17.78
CA VAL A 569 10.17 6.58 -18.30
C VAL A 569 10.31 5.71 -19.55
N ALA A 570 9.25 5.02 -19.97
CA ALA A 570 9.23 4.25 -21.20
C ALA A 570 8.94 5.16 -22.40
N ALA A 571 9.74 5.02 -23.46
CA ALA A 571 9.52 5.74 -24.72
C ALA A 571 8.24 5.29 -25.44
N MET A 572 7.82 4.05 -25.25
CA MET A 572 6.55 3.54 -25.74
C MET A 572 5.45 4.04 -24.81
N GLN A 573 4.70 5.05 -25.26
CA GLN A 573 3.55 5.57 -24.51
C GLN A 573 2.49 4.49 -24.35
N HIS A 574 2.06 4.27 -23.11
CA HIS A 574 0.88 3.47 -22.85
C HIS A 574 -0.34 4.23 -23.38
N ASN A 575 -1.20 3.60 -24.20
CA ASN A 575 -2.33 4.28 -24.85
C ASN A 575 -3.28 5.00 -23.86
N ASN A 576 -3.30 4.58 -22.58
CA ASN A 576 -4.11 5.20 -21.53
C ASN A 576 -3.50 6.51 -20.98
N LEU A 577 -2.34 6.96 -21.47
CA LEU A 577 -1.71 8.25 -21.14
C LEU A 577 -2.13 9.39 -22.09
N ILE A 578 -2.92 9.08 -23.12
CA ILE A 578 -3.48 10.10 -24.01
C ILE A 578 -4.68 10.68 -23.27
N SER A 579 -4.61 11.96 -22.92
CA SER A 579 -5.79 12.68 -22.42
C SER A 579 -6.92 12.49 -23.44
N PRO A 580 -8.12 12.05 -23.04
CA PRO A 580 -9.26 12.00 -23.94
C PRO A 580 -9.61 13.40 -24.49
N LEU A 581 -9.02 14.45 -23.91
CA LEU A 581 -9.20 15.84 -24.25
C LEU A 581 -7.93 16.49 -24.85
N LYS A 582 -6.93 15.69 -25.26
CA LYS A 582 -5.61 16.19 -25.72
C LYS A 582 -5.73 17.20 -26.86
N ASP A 583 -6.79 17.06 -27.66
CA ASP A 583 -7.08 17.91 -28.82
C ASP A 583 -8.47 18.56 -28.73
N SER A 584 -9.09 18.57 -27.53
CA SER A 584 -10.38 19.22 -27.31
C SER A 584 -10.20 20.73 -27.13
N ASP A 585 -10.83 21.51 -28.00
CA ASP A 585 -11.01 22.94 -27.78
C ASP A 585 -12.03 23.14 -26.66
N PHE A 586 -11.57 23.49 -25.47
CA PHE A 586 -12.46 24.02 -24.44
C PHE A 586 -12.96 25.40 -24.88
N PRO A 587 -14.25 25.73 -24.67
CA PRO A 587 -14.72 27.08 -24.91
C PRO A 587 -13.86 28.05 -24.10
N LYS A 588 -13.26 29.04 -24.79
CA LYS A 588 -12.55 30.12 -24.13
C LYS A 588 -13.58 30.88 -23.30
N VAL A 589 -13.43 30.81 -21.98
CA VAL A 589 -14.26 31.55 -21.02
C VAL A 589 -14.02 33.05 -21.17
#